data_AF-A0A8K0Y534-F1
#
_entry.id   AF-A0A8K0Y534-F1
#
_cell.length_a   1.000
_cell.length_b   1.000
_cell.length_c   1.000
_cell.angle_alpha   90.00
_cell.angle_beta   90.00
_cell.angle_gamma   90.00
#
_symmetry.space_group_name_H-M   'P 1'
#
loop_
_entity.id
_entity.type
_entity.pdbx_description
1 polymer ?
#
loop_
_entity_poly.entity_id
_entity_poly.type
_entity_poly.pdbx_seq_one_letter_code
_entity_poly.pdbx_strand_id
1 'polypeptide(L)'
;MPNKAACFATESNTGTVPGGFATSLSASGFSLVETAAGSGIFTGTFEVPDHVCQAGTSVITNGLNIKVNYVDFRDESGKSVEVSDNAGIRGNTGSVKLDKAVYPVPFGALNVAGLGGANFDTSSDSGNIAKDASLNGIFPLHRDLSGSGLIPSTGGLVGQQLTLPAGTVLVHARVNDPDYTLAASGTNFIASGVWYANSHTNVNNGPVAFQITRQGQSVLLATAGGPAIRGGHIINLNSTQLPAQNSTVWAHVSDLGPMTEISPGAGIFQADLPIELTDGPAGTDCPAVTNWDQSINGTAKFTTAQTPNNNAGGTASSHQGGRFWTPAPSGSNYCVRQGDVLTVTYFDTSDASGQTQTVTDSATFDLRNGVLQSDKSVYIIGSDMILTLVEPDFNLDSQTAETVPLDLIEWDSHAYKGTMGPLADKAAARFDLCIL
;
A
#
# COMPACT_ATOMS: atom_id res chain seq x y z
N MET A 1 -5.49 17.94 -46.21
CA MET A 1 -5.33 16.62 -45.57
C MET A 1 -5.29 16.88 -44.07
N PRO A 2 -6.31 16.51 -43.28
CA PRO A 2 -6.31 16.84 -41.86
C PRO A 2 -5.27 15.98 -41.14
N ASN A 3 -4.48 16.63 -40.30
CA ASN A 3 -3.50 16.06 -39.39
C ASN A 3 -4.10 14.87 -38.62
N LYS A 4 -3.72 13.65 -39.03
CA LYS A 4 -3.77 12.48 -38.16
C LYS A 4 -2.57 12.64 -37.24
N ALA A 5 -2.75 13.25 -36.07
CA ALA A 5 -1.83 13.05 -34.97
C ALA A 5 -1.94 11.57 -34.59
N ALA A 6 -1.17 10.74 -35.29
CA ALA A 6 -1.20 9.29 -35.22
C ALA A 6 -0.60 8.87 -33.88
N CYS A 7 -1.17 7.86 -33.24
CA CYS A 7 -0.79 7.40 -31.89
C CYS A 7 0.68 7.06 -31.69
N PHE A 8 1.45 6.98 -32.77
CA PHE A 8 2.88 6.83 -32.76
C PHE A 8 3.45 7.96 -33.64
N ALA A 9 4.05 8.96 -33.02
CA ALA A 9 4.56 10.16 -33.72
C ALA A 9 5.77 9.85 -34.63
N THR A 10 6.44 8.72 -34.41
CA THR A 10 7.60 8.20 -35.14
C THR A 10 7.67 6.67 -34.97
N GLU A 11 7.87 5.94 -36.07
CA GLU A 11 8.23 4.51 -36.05
C GLU A 11 9.56 4.36 -35.26
N SER A 12 9.59 3.53 -34.22
CA SER A 12 10.78 3.39 -33.35
C SER A 12 10.97 1.98 -32.81
N ASN A 13 12.23 1.63 -32.51
CA ASN A 13 12.63 0.44 -31.75
C ASN A 13 12.47 0.60 -30.24
N THR A 14 12.01 1.76 -29.78
CA THR A 14 11.69 2.06 -28.38
C THR A 14 10.17 2.13 -28.23
N GLY A 15 9.59 1.43 -27.26
CA GLY A 15 8.14 1.50 -27.04
C GLY A 15 7.61 2.82 -26.49
N THR A 16 6.30 2.84 -26.28
CA THR A 16 5.51 4.00 -25.82
C THR A 16 5.77 4.40 -24.37
N VAL A 17 6.38 3.50 -23.59
CA VAL A 17 6.83 3.70 -22.20
C VAL A 17 8.29 3.25 -22.06
N PRO A 18 9.03 3.70 -21.03
CA PRO A 18 10.36 3.15 -20.73
C PRO A 18 10.29 1.61 -20.60
N GLY A 19 10.96 0.89 -21.50
CA GLY A 19 10.92 -0.58 -21.54
C GLY A 19 9.83 -1.20 -22.44
N GLY A 20 9.01 -0.40 -23.12
CA GLY A 20 7.96 -0.91 -24.03
C GLY A 20 8.48 -1.44 -25.38
N PHE A 21 7.59 -2.08 -26.13
CA PHE A 21 7.91 -2.77 -27.40
C PHE A 21 7.96 -1.87 -28.63
N ALA A 22 8.67 -2.30 -29.67
CA ALA A 22 8.79 -1.58 -30.94
C ALA A 22 7.40 -1.29 -31.55
N THR A 23 7.17 -0.04 -31.93
CA THR A 23 5.87 0.42 -32.47
C THR A 23 5.67 0.06 -33.95
N SER A 24 6.62 -0.68 -34.55
CA SER A 24 6.67 -1.01 -35.97
C SER A 24 7.31 -2.36 -36.24
N LEU A 25 6.65 -3.19 -37.06
CA LEU A 25 7.22 -4.45 -37.57
C LEU A 25 8.43 -4.22 -38.49
N SER A 26 8.50 -3.06 -39.16
CA SER A 26 9.62 -2.73 -40.05
C SER A 26 10.90 -2.38 -39.29
N ALA A 27 10.76 -1.90 -38.05
CA ALA A 27 11.87 -1.50 -37.20
C ALA A 27 12.49 -2.70 -36.44
N SER A 28 11.70 -3.77 -36.23
CA SER A 28 12.14 -5.00 -35.54
C SER A 28 13.13 -5.87 -36.34
N GLY A 29 13.35 -5.56 -37.63
CA GLY A 29 14.20 -6.38 -38.50
C GLY A 29 13.58 -7.75 -38.84
N PHE A 30 12.27 -7.89 -38.65
CA PHE A 30 11.55 -9.13 -38.93
C PHE A 30 11.76 -9.59 -40.38
N SER A 31 12.16 -10.85 -40.53
CA SER A 31 12.33 -11.52 -41.81
C SER A 31 11.88 -12.98 -41.69
N LEU A 32 11.33 -13.51 -42.77
CA LEU A 32 11.03 -14.93 -42.90
C LEU A 32 12.25 -15.63 -43.49
N VAL A 33 12.82 -16.58 -42.75
CA VAL A 33 14.02 -17.33 -43.14
C VAL A 33 13.68 -18.80 -43.32
N GLU A 34 14.23 -19.42 -44.35
CA GLU A 34 14.04 -20.85 -44.60
C GLU A 34 14.62 -21.68 -43.44
N THR A 35 13.79 -22.56 -42.88
CA THR A 35 14.11 -23.38 -41.70
C THR A 35 15.26 -24.36 -41.94
N ALA A 36 15.42 -24.84 -43.17
CA ALA A 36 16.53 -25.70 -43.59
C ALA A 36 16.69 -25.63 -45.12
N ALA A 37 17.88 -25.96 -45.63
CA ALA A 37 18.13 -25.93 -47.06
C ALA A 37 17.15 -26.83 -47.83
N GLY A 38 16.33 -26.21 -48.69
CA GLY A 38 15.36 -26.91 -49.54
C GLY A 38 14.10 -27.37 -48.82
N SER A 39 13.79 -26.84 -47.63
CA SER A 39 12.56 -27.18 -46.91
C SER A 39 11.33 -26.48 -47.50
N GLY A 40 11.51 -25.31 -48.12
CA GLY A 40 10.41 -24.45 -48.55
C GLY A 40 9.56 -23.88 -47.40
N ILE A 41 9.94 -24.13 -46.15
CA ILE A 41 9.25 -23.65 -44.95
C ILE A 41 10.01 -22.45 -44.40
N PHE A 42 9.40 -21.28 -44.46
CA PHE A 42 9.97 -20.03 -43.96
C PHE A 42 9.33 -19.64 -42.63
N THR A 43 10.15 -19.33 -41.64
CA THR A 43 9.71 -18.89 -40.32
C THR A 43 10.39 -17.58 -39.94
N GLY A 44 9.67 -16.73 -39.22
CA GLY A 44 10.20 -15.51 -38.62
C GLY A 44 9.46 -15.26 -37.31
N THR A 45 10.08 -14.54 -36.40
CA THR A 45 9.50 -14.20 -35.09
C THR A 45 9.48 -12.70 -34.92
N PHE A 46 8.33 -12.16 -34.51
CA PHE A 46 8.20 -10.79 -34.03
C PHE A 46 7.36 -10.80 -32.75
N GLU A 47 7.55 -9.77 -31.94
CA GLU A 47 6.83 -9.61 -30.68
C GLU A 47 5.57 -8.77 -30.91
N VAL A 48 4.46 -9.16 -30.28
CA VAL A 48 3.20 -8.42 -30.36
C VAL A 48 3.31 -7.20 -29.44
N PRO A 49 3.04 -5.97 -29.93
CA PRO A 49 3.13 -4.78 -29.09
C PRO A 49 2.04 -4.77 -28.02
N ASP A 50 2.31 -4.08 -26.91
CA ASP A 50 1.39 -3.86 -25.78
C ASP A 50 0.21 -2.95 -26.15
N HIS A 51 0.43 -2.01 -27.07
CA HIS A 51 -0.58 -1.12 -27.63
C HIS A 51 -0.60 -1.12 -29.16
N VAL A 52 -1.79 -0.91 -29.74
CA VAL A 52 -1.99 -0.64 -31.18
C VAL A 52 -2.74 0.66 -31.41
N CYS A 53 -2.52 1.27 -32.59
CA CYS A 53 -3.26 2.46 -33.02
C CYS A 53 -4.56 2.04 -33.69
N GLN A 54 -5.69 2.25 -33.01
CA GLN A 54 -7.02 2.04 -33.59
C GLN A 54 -7.71 3.38 -33.77
N ALA A 55 -8.05 3.72 -35.02
CA ALA A 55 -8.72 4.96 -35.39
C ALA A 55 -8.05 6.26 -34.87
N GLY A 56 -6.73 6.25 -34.64
CA GLY A 56 -6.00 7.40 -34.11
C GLY A 56 -6.05 7.52 -32.57
N THR A 57 -6.46 6.46 -31.87
CA THR A 57 -6.29 6.31 -30.41
C THR A 57 -5.42 5.08 -30.09
N SER A 58 -4.52 5.21 -29.10
CA SER A 58 -3.72 4.10 -28.61
C SER A 58 -4.62 3.22 -27.74
N VAL A 59 -4.77 1.95 -28.10
CA VAL A 59 -5.57 0.97 -27.37
C VAL A 59 -4.69 -0.22 -27.00
N ILE A 60 -5.01 -0.88 -25.89
CA ILE A 60 -4.30 -2.10 -25.46
C ILE A 60 -4.54 -3.20 -26.51
N THR A 61 -3.51 -4.00 -26.79
CA THR A 61 -3.56 -5.04 -27.84
C THR A 61 -4.35 -6.29 -27.40
N ASN A 62 -4.53 -6.50 -26.10
CA ASN A 62 -5.29 -7.62 -25.53
C ASN A 62 -6.77 -7.58 -25.94
N GLY A 63 -7.35 -8.73 -26.27
CA GLY A 63 -8.71 -8.87 -26.76
C GLY A 63 -8.87 -8.59 -28.27
N LEU A 64 -7.84 -8.12 -28.95
CA LEU A 64 -7.84 -7.93 -30.39
C LEU A 64 -7.49 -9.21 -31.14
N ASN A 65 -7.82 -9.25 -32.43
CA ASN A 65 -7.42 -10.34 -33.33
C ASN A 65 -6.35 -9.84 -34.30
N ILE A 66 -5.35 -10.68 -34.53
CA ILE A 66 -4.39 -10.53 -35.62
C ILE A 66 -4.89 -11.35 -36.80
N LYS A 67 -4.88 -10.74 -38.00
CA LYS A 67 -5.12 -11.43 -39.26
C LYS A 67 -3.96 -11.14 -40.19
N VAL A 68 -3.42 -12.19 -40.80
CA VAL A 68 -2.39 -12.10 -41.83
C VAL A 68 -2.92 -12.68 -43.13
N ASN A 69 -2.56 -12.06 -44.25
CA ASN A 69 -2.91 -12.51 -45.59
C ASN A 69 -1.63 -12.64 -46.41
N TYR A 70 -1.50 -13.74 -47.13
CA TYR A 70 -0.47 -13.93 -48.14
C TYR A 70 -1.14 -14.11 -49.50
N VAL A 71 -0.69 -13.33 -50.47
CA VAL A 71 -1.12 -13.45 -51.87
C VAL A 71 -0.03 -14.23 -52.61
N ASP A 72 -0.36 -15.46 -52.98
CA ASP A 72 0.43 -16.22 -53.93
C ASP A 72 0.06 -15.76 -55.35
N PHE A 73 1.01 -15.15 -56.06
CA PHE A 73 0.76 -14.70 -57.43
C PHE A 73 0.78 -15.85 -58.45
N ARG A 74 1.34 -17.02 -58.10
CA ARG A 74 1.47 -18.19 -58.95
C ARG A 74 1.27 -19.47 -58.14
N ASP A 75 0.01 -19.88 -58.00
CA ASP A 75 -0.34 -21.20 -57.49
C ASP A 75 0.06 -22.33 -58.46
N GLU A 76 -0.22 -23.59 -58.09
CA GLU A 76 0.08 -24.78 -58.91
C GLU A 76 -0.55 -24.73 -60.32
N SER A 77 -1.57 -23.89 -60.52
CA SER A 77 -2.25 -23.68 -61.81
C SER A 77 -1.85 -22.36 -62.50
N GLY A 78 -0.89 -21.61 -61.95
CA GLY A 78 -0.42 -20.32 -62.48
C GLY A 78 -1.41 -19.16 -62.27
N LYS A 79 -2.34 -19.30 -61.33
CA LYS A 79 -3.32 -18.28 -60.95
C LYS A 79 -2.93 -17.63 -59.61
N SER A 80 -3.44 -16.43 -59.36
CA SER A 80 -3.27 -15.79 -58.05
C SER A 80 -4.31 -16.29 -57.04
N VAL A 81 -3.85 -16.59 -55.82
CA VAL A 81 -4.66 -17.05 -54.68
C VAL A 81 -4.29 -16.25 -53.43
N GLU A 82 -5.28 -15.95 -52.61
CA GLU A 82 -5.07 -15.38 -51.27
C GLU A 82 -5.32 -16.45 -50.22
N VAL A 83 -4.35 -16.66 -49.34
CA VAL A 83 -4.49 -17.48 -48.13
C VAL A 83 -4.39 -16.58 -46.92
N SER A 84 -5.17 -16.89 -45.89
CA SER A 84 -5.23 -16.08 -44.68
C SER A 84 -5.23 -16.95 -43.45
N ASP A 85 -4.65 -16.43 -42.38
CA ASP A 85 -4.76 -17.00 -41.04
C ASP A 85 -5.15 -15.92 -40.04
N ASN A 86 -5.74 -16.32 -38.92
CA ASN A 86 -6.09 -15.43 -37.83
C ASN A 86 -5.78 -16.02 -36.46
N ALA A 87 -5.38 -15.17 -35.54
CA ALA A 87 -5.12 -15.52 -34.15
C ALA A 87 -5.71 -14.45 -33.23
N GLY A 88 -6.25 -14.86 -32.08
CA GLY A 88 -6.70 -13.94 -31.04
C GLY A 88 -5.58 -13.64 -30.05
N ILE A 89 -5.44 -12.37 -29.66
CA ILE A 89 -4.58 -11.92 -28.57
C ILE A 89 -5.46 -11.89 -27.32
N ARG A 90 -5.08 -12.62 -26.28
CA ARG A 90 -5.87 -12.72 -25.04
C ARG A 90 -5.06 -12.16 -23.88
N GLY A 91 -5.73 -11.41 -23.01
CA GLY A 91 -5.20 -11.07 -21.71
C GLY A 91 -5.26 -12.25 -20.76
N ASN A 92 -4.76 -12.05 -19.56
CA ASN A 92 -4.80 -13.00 -18.47
C ASN A 92 -5.55 -12.35 -17.33
N THR A 93 -6.47 -13.09 -16.71
CA THR A 93 -7.13 -12.57 -15.52
C THR A 93 -6.10 -12.40 -14.40
N GLY A 94 -5.86 -11.15 -14.03
CA GLY A 94 -4.99 -10.82 -12.92
C GLY A 94 -5.61 -11.21 -11.57
N SER A 95 -4.78 -11.21 -10.54
CA SER A 95 -5.22 -11.47 -9.17
C SER A 95 -4.54 -10.52 -8.19
N VAL A 96 -5.21 -10.22 -7.09
CA VAL A 96 -4.65 -9.41 -6.00
C VAL A 96 -4.69 -10.18 -4.69
N LYS A 97 -3.63 -10.06 -3.89
CA LYS A 97 -3.49 -10.69 -2.58
C LYS A 97 -2.81 -9.76 -1.58
N LEU A 98 -3.31 -9.76 -0.36
CA LEU A 98 -2.64 -9.21 0.80
C LEU A 98 -1.64 -10.22 1.38
N ASP A 99 -0.58 -9.73 2.03
CA ASP A 99 0.43 -10.58 2.66
C ASP A 99 -0.05 -11.26 3.95
N LYS A 100 -0.98 -10.63 4.68
CA LYS A 100 -1.64 -11.22 5.85
C LYS A 100 -3.17 -11.22 5.68
N ALA A 101 -3.82 -12.24 6.24
CA ALA A 101 -5.28 -12.26 6.38
C ALA A 101 -5.77 -11.46 7.60
N VAL A 102 -4.88 -11.21 8.56
CA VAL A 102 -5.16 -10.47 9.80
C VAL A 102 -3.97 -9.57 10.10
N TYR A 103 -4.23 -8.27 10.26
CA TYR A 103 -3.26 -7.27 10.69
C TYR A 103 -3.53 -6.86 12.14
N PRO A 104 -2.49 -6.49 12.90
CA PRO A 104 -2.69 -5.86 14.20
C PRO A 104 -3.33 -4.48 14.03
N VAL A 105 -4.01 -3.96 15.05
CA VAL A 105 -4.54 -2.58 15.00
C VAL A 105 -3.39 -1.59 15.24
N PRO A 106 -3.18 -0.60 14.34
CA PRO A 106 -2.16 0.41 14.53
C PRO A 106 -2.39 1.26 15.79
N PHE A 107 -1.31 1.72 16.41
CA PHE A 107 -1.34 2.61 17.57
C PHE A 107 -0.46 3.84 17.37
N GLY A 108 -0.82 4.94 18.00
CA GLY A 108 -0.11 6.22 17.94
C GLY A 108 0.86 6.44 19.10
N ALA A 109 1.56 7.57 19.05
CA ALA A 109 2.55 7.98 20.04
C ALA A 109 2.32 9.39 20.61
N LEU A 110 2.83 9.61 21.82
CA LEU A 110 2.90 10.93 22.46
C LEU A 110 4.05 11.76 21.88
N ASN A 111 3.87 13.09 21.86
CA ASN A 111 4.89 14.07 21.48
C ASN A 111 5.93 14.23 22.59
N VAL A 112 6.85 13.27 22.64
CA VAL A 112 8.00 13.25 23.55
C VAL A 112 9.27 13.39 22.73
N ALA A 113 10.21 14.22 23.19
CA ALA A 113 11.48 14.43 22.51
C ALA A 113 12.20 13.08 22.27
N GLY A 114 12.51 12.78 21.00
CA GLY A 114 13.17 11.53 20.59
C GLY A 114 12.23 10.41 20.13
N LEU A 115 10.91 10.54 20.35
CA LEU A 115 9.91 9.65 19.74
C LEU A 115 9.45 10.23 18.39
N GLY A 116 9.61 9.45 17.32
CA GLY A 116 9.09 9.80 15.99
C GLY A 116 7.58 9.51 15.87
N GLY A 117 6.90 10.22 14.97
CA GLY A 117 5.50 9.92 14.60
C GLY A 117 4.46 10.28 15.66
N ALA A 118 4.67 11.36 16.43
CA ALA A 118 3.72 11.76 17.47
C ALA A 118 2.33 12.10 16.89
N ASN A 119 1.27 11.53 17.47
CA ASN A 119 -0.12 11.82 17.16
C ASN A 119 -0.81 12.69 18.23
N PHE A 120 -0.24 12.71 19.44
CA PHE A 120 -0.84 13.32 20.62
C PHE A 120 0.16 14.25 21.32
N ASP A 121 -0.17 15.53 21.53
CA ASP A 121 0.68 16.48 22.22
C ASP A 121 0.62 16.33 23.75
N THR A 122 1.77 16.49 24.42
CA THR A 122 1.90 16.33 25.87
C THR A 122 1.40 17.54 26.67
N SER A 123 1.25 18.71 26.03
CA SER A 123 0.91 19.96 26.71
C SER A 123 -0.59 20.29 26.67
N SER A 124 -1.28 20.01 25.55
CA SER A 124 -2.72 20.24 25.40
C SER A 124 -3.58 19.29 26.24
N ASP A 125 -3.04 18.14 26.64
CA ASP A 125 -3.75 17.10 27.38
C ASP A 125 -3.33 16.99 28.85
N SER A 126 -2.74 18.04 29.43
CA SER A 126 -2.27 18.04 30.83
C SER A 126 -3.35 17.71 31.89
N GLY A 127 -4.64 17.69 31.51
CA GLY A 127 -5.76 17.18 32.33
C GLY A 127 -6.32 15.81 31.90
N ASN A 128 -5.89 15.27 30.76
CA ASN A 128 -6.43 14.07 30.11
C ASN A 128 -5.40 12.95 29.87
N ILE A 129 -4.08 13.14 30.07
CA ILE A 129 -3.11 12.05 29.81
C ILE A 129 -3.39 10.79 30.66
N ALA A 130 -3.99 10.95 31.85
CA ALA A 130 -4.43 9.83 32.68
C ALA A 130 -5.67 9.08 32.13
N LYS A 131 -6.43 9.69 31.23
CA LYS A 131 -7.63 9.11 30.58
C LYS A 131 -7.31 8.61 29.16
N ASP A 132 -6.41 9.28 28.44
CA ASP A 132 -6.00 8.96 27.07
C ASP A 132 -4.87 7.93 27.00
N ALA A 133 -4.03 7.80 28.03
CA ALA A 133 -3.10 6.68 28.11
C ALA A 133 -3.83 5.34 28.27
N SER A 134 -5.10 5.34 28.68
CA SER A 134 -5.83 4.14 29.10
C SER A 134 -6.75 3.49 28.09
N LEU A 135 -7.28 4.13 27.03
CA LEU A 135 -8.38 3.44 26.34
C LEU A 135 -8.47 3.41 24.82
N ASN A 136 -7.84 4.22 23.98
CA ASN A 136 -7.91 3.97 22.53
C ASN A 136 -6.70 4.55 21.80
N GLY A 137 -5.76 3.70 21.37
CA GLY A 137 -4.76 4.08 20.35
C GLY A 137 -3.38 4.53 20.81
N ILE A 138 -2.95 4.30 22.06
CA ILE A 138 -1.54 4.44 22.47
C ILE A 138 -1.13 3.18 23.21
N PHE A 139 0.11 2.72 23.01
CA PHE A 139 0.69 1.61 23.77
C PHE A 139 1.55 2.14 24.93
N PRO A 140 1.03 2.14 26.18
CA PRO A 140 1.78 2.58 27.35
C PRO A 140 2.85 1.55 27.72
N LEU A 141 4.00 2.05 28.14
CA LEU A 141 5.02 1.28 28.83
C LEU A 141 4.76 1.38 30.33
N HIS A 142 5.02 0.29 31.06
CA HIS A 142 5.16 0.30 32.53
C HIS A 142 3.87 0.52 33.34
N ARG A 143 2.70 0.18 32.80
CA ARG A 143 1.44 0.29 33.55
C ARG A 143 1.08 -1.04 34.22
N ASP A 144 0.91 -1.03 35.54
CA ASP A 144 0.25 -2.12 36.26
C ASP A 144 -1.27 -2.11 36.02
N LEU A 145 -1.95 -3.24 36.20
CA LEU A 145 -3.41 -3.34 36.02
C LEU A 145 -4.22 -2.39 36.92
N SER A 146 -3.62 -1.78 37.94
CA SER A 146 -4.24 -0.80 38.83
C SER A 146 -4.11 0.66 38.36
N GLY A 147 -3.46 0.90 37.21
CA GLY A 147 -3.29 2.22 36.62
C GLY A 147 -2.45 3.19 37.44
N SER A 148 -1.75 2.68 38.46
CA SER A 148 -1.08 3.49 39.50
C SER A 148 0.45 3.40 39.42
N GLY A 149 0.99 2.62 38.48
CA GLY A 149 2.42 2.55 38.22
C GLY A 149 2.98 3.79 37.52
N LEU A 150 3.53 4.72 38.31
CA LEU A 150 4.66 5.60 37.91
C LEU A 150 4.38 6.85 37.05
N ILE A 151 3.18 7.44 37.14
CA ILE A 151 3.07 8.90 36.89
C ILE A 151 3.76 9.59 38.08
N PRO A 152 4.84 10.38 37.92
CA PRO A 152 5.39 11.13 39.05
C PRO A 152 4.26 11.99 39.62
N SER A 153 3.95 11.80 40.91
CA SER A 153 2.92 12.58 41.61
C SER A 153 3.29 14.06 41.77
N THR A 154 4.40 14.50 41.17
CA THR A 154 4.84 15.90 41.15
C THR A 154 5.62 16.17 39.86
N GLY A 155 5.03 16.96 38.96
CA GLY A 155 5.63 17.32 37.67
C GLY A 155 5.18 16.39 36.55
N GLY A 156 4.35 16.90 35.65
CA GLY A 156 3.75 16.13 34.55
C GLY A 156 4.77 15.45 33.64
N LEU A 157 4.25 14.62 32.74
CA LEU A 157 4.90 13.68 31.81
C LEU A 157 5.86 14.32 30.78
N VAL A 158 6.41 15.49 31.07
CA VAL A 158 7.24 16.28 30.16
C VAL A 158 8.62 15.62 30.04
N GLY A 159 8.85 14.90 28.95
CA GLY A 159 10.18 14.46 28.51
C GLY A 159 10.60 13.03 28.89
N GLN A 160 9.72 12.20 29.44
CA GLN A 160 10.00 10.77 29.72
C GLN A 160 9.28 9.89 28.70
N GLN A 161 10.01 8.98 28.04
CA GLN A 161 9.43 7.99 27.12
C GLN A 161 8.70 6.92 27.94
N LEU A 162 7.37 7.04 28.07
CA LEU A 162 6.51 6.07 28.78
C LEU A 162 5.49 5.41 27.85
N THR A 163 5.70 5.53 26.55
CA THR A 163 4.90 4.88 25.50
C THR A 163 5.84 4.36 24.43
N LEU A 164 5.37 3.39 23.64
CA LEU A 164 6.06 3.02 22.41
C LEU A 164 6.02 4.16 21.37
N PRO A 165 6.95 4.16 20.40
CA PRO A 165 6.78 4.91 19.15
C PRO A 165 5.49 4.49 18.43
N ALA A 166 5.06 5.27 17.44
CA ALA A 166 3.85 4.94 16.70
C ALA A 166 4.00 3.58 16.00
N GLY A 167 3.04 2.68 16.23
CA GLY A 167 2.96 1.36 15.63
C GLY A 167 2.20 1.41 14.32
N THR A 168 2.82 1.99 13.29
CA THR A 168 2.29 1.99 11.93
C THR A 168 2.41 0.59 11.33
N VAL A 169 1.32 0.07 10.77
CA VAL A 169 1.28 -1.26 10.16
C VAL A 169 1.59 -1.15 8.67
N LEU A 170 2.62 -1.85 8.20
CA LEU A 170 2.96 -1.88 6.78
C LEU A 170 2.21 -3.01 6.08
N VAL A 171 1.38 -2.66 5.11
CA VAL A 171 0.63 -3.63 4.31
C VAL A 171 1.28 -3.78 2.95
N HIS A 172 1.43 -5.03 2.51
CA HIS A 172 1.93 -5.38 1.18
C HIS A 172 0.79 -5.97 0.35
N ALA A 173 0.32 -5.21 -0.64
CA ALA A 173 -0.57 -5.74 -1.66
C ALA A 173 0.24 -6.23 -2.85
N ARG A 174 -0.03 -7.46 -3.28
CA ARG A 174 0.62 -8.10 -4.43
C ARG A 174 -0.40 -8.33 -5.53
N VAL A 175 -0.09 -7.87 -6.73
CA VAL A 175 -0.85 -8.16 -7.94
C VAL A 175 -0.05 -9.14 -8.77
N ASN A 176 -0.66 -10.26 -9.13
CA ASN A 176 -0.11 -11.19 -10.12
C ASN A 176 -0.95 -11.04 -11.39
N ASP A 177 -0.36 -10.40 -12.40
CA ASP A 177 -1.00 -10.18 -13.68
C ASP A 177 0.04 -10.33 -14.81
N PRO A 178 0.00 -11.45 -15.55
CA PRO A 178 0.90 -11.69 -16.66
C PRO A 178 0.83 -10.61 -17.76
N ASP A 179 -0.25 -9.84 -17.85
CA ASP A 179 -0.39 -8.81 -18.89
C ASP A 179 0.60 -7.66 -18.72
N TYR A 180 1.20 -7.52 -17.54
CA TYR A 180 2.26 -6.55 -17.26
C TYR A 180 3.68 -7.15 -17.29
N THR A 181 3.81 -8.43 -17.65
CA THR A 181 5.12 -9.13 -17.78
C THR A 181 5.71 -8.98 -19.17
N LEU A 182 6.03 -7.74 -19.53
CA LEU A 182 6.42 -7.38 -20.90
C LEU A 182 7.88 -7.72 -21.22
N ALA A 183 8.81 -7.51 -20.27
CA ALA A 183 10.23 -7.73 -20.53
C ALA A 183 10.67 -9.16 -20.17
N ALA A 184 11.26 -9.88 -21.13
CA ALA A 184 11.89 -11.19 -20.91
C ALA A 184 13.11 -11.13 -19.95
N SER A 185 13.67 -9.94 -19.73
CA SER A 185 14.72 -9.66 -18.76
C SER A 185 14.60 -8.24 -18.22
N GLY A 186 14.75 -8.05 -16.91
CA GLY A 186 14.60 -6.75 -16.24
C GLY A 186 13.45 -6.74 -15.26
N THR A 187 13.26 -5.61 -14.58
CA THR A 187 12.15 -5.42 -13.63
C THR A 187 10.97 -4.79 -14.38
N ASN A 188 9.81 -5.42 -14.28
CA ASN A 188 8.57 -4.90 -14.85
C ASN A 188 7.85 -3.98 -13.87
N PHE A 189 6.89 -3.20 -14.39
CA PHE A 189 6.07 -2.30 -13.56
C PHE A 189 4.60 -2.31 -14.00
N ILE A 190 3.70 -2.24 -13.02
CA ILE A 190 2.35 -1.72 -13.27
C ILE A 190 2.44 -0.20 -13.12
N ALA A 191 2.35 0.51 -14.24
CA ALA A 191 2.46 1.96 -14.33
C ALA A 191 1.34 2.57 -15.20
N SER A 192 0.20 1.87 -15.29
CA SER A 192 -0.96 2.28 -16.07
C SER A 192 -1.86 3.19 -15.23
N GLY A 193 -2.06 4.42 -15.70
CA GLY A 193 -3.10 5.29 -15.14
C GLY A 193 -4.45 4.93 -15.74
N VAL A 194 -5.51 4.86 -14.93
CA VAL A 194 -6.87 4.79 -15.46
C VAL A 194 -7.27 6.18 -16.00
N TRP A 195 -7.44 6.29 -17.32
CA TRP A 195 -7.83 7.55 -17.98
C TRP A 195 -9.29 7.90 -17.68
N TYR A 196 -9.55 9.07 -17.09
CA TYR A 196 -10.91 9.59 -16.93
C TYR A 196 -11.19 10.79 -17.82
N ALA A 197 -12.29 10.70 -18.58
CA ALA A 197 -12.72 11.71 -19.54
C ALA A 197 -13.48 12.85 -18.85
N ASN A 198 -12.85 14.04 -18.76
CA ASN A 198 -13.42 15.40 -18.61
C ASN A 198 -12.58 16.37 -17.72
N SER A 199 -11.41 15.95 -17.26
CA SER A 199 -10.49 16.80 -16.50
C SER A 199 -9.26 17.13 -17.35
N HIS A 200 -9.02 18.42 -17.63
CA HIS A 200 -7.80 18.92 -18.28
C HIS A 200 -6.56 18.87 -17.33
N THR A 201 -6.58 18.00 -16.32
CA THR A 201 -5.48 17.72 -15.41
C THR A 201 -5.38 16.21 -15.23
N ASN A 202 -4.23 15.65 -15.62
CA ASN A 202 -3.95 14.23 -15.79
C ASN A 202 -4.35 13.38 -14.57
N VAL A 203 -5.38 12.56 -14.74
CA VAL A 203 -5.81 11.54 -13.76
C VAL A 203 -5.02 10.28 -14.02
N ASN A 204 -3.95 10.13 -13.25
CA ASN A 204 -2.96 9.06 -13.32
C ASN A 204 -3.04 8.18 -12.06
N ASN A 205 -4.26 7.85 -11.59
CA ASN A 205 -4.40 6.87 -10.52
C ASN A 205 -4.22 5.48 -11.08
N GLY A 206 -3.47 4.64 -10.37
CA GLY A 206 -3.27 3.26 -10.75
C GLY A 206 -4.49 2.37 -10.53
N PRO A 207 -4.45 1.14 -11.06
CA PRO A 207 -5.57 0.20 -11.05
C PRO A 207 -5.80 -0.48 -9.69
N VAL A 208 -4.93 -0.30 -8.70
CA VAL A 208 -5.10 -0.89 -7.36
C VAL A 208 -5.61 0.17 -6.40
N ALA A 209 -6.68 -0.11 -5.66
CA ALA A 209 -7.28 0.79 -4.68
C ALA A 209 -7.37 0.14 -3.29
N PHE A 210 -7.04 0.90 -2.24
CA PHE A 210 -7.04 0.44 -0.85
C PHE A 210 -8.15 1.12 -0.07
N GLN A 211 -9.01 0.33 0.58
CA GLN A 211 -10.18 0.83 1.30
C GLN A 211 -10.29 0.15 2.66
N ILE A 212 -10.58 0.91 3.72
CA ILE A 212 -10.96 0.34 5.02
C ILE A 212 -12.46 0.55 5.24
N THR A 213 -13.16 -0.49 5.65
CA THR A 213 -14.60 -0.47 5.87
C THR A 213 -14.96 -0.83 7.32
N ARG A 214 -16.00 -0.15 7.85
CA ARG A 214 -16.61 -0.41 9.16
C ARG A 214 -18.11 -0.17 9.07
N GLN A 215 -18.92 -1.19 9.34
CA GLN A 215 -20.39 -1.08 9.52
C GLN A 215 -21.11 -0.23 8.45
N GLY A 216 -20.73 -0.37 7.18
CA GLY A 216 -21.36 0.36 6.06
C GLY A 216 -20.74 1.72 5.73
N GLN A 217 -19.75 2.18 6.50
CA GLN A 217 -18.91 3.33 6.19
C GLN A 217 -17.54 2.88 5.68
N SER A 218 -16.88 3.70 4.87
CA SER A 218 -15.52 3.40 4.42
C SER A 218 -14.69 4.63 4.13
N VAL A 219 -13.38 4.41 4.14
CA VAL A 219 -12.36 5.39 3.75
C VAL A 219 -11.50 4.78 2.64
N LEU A 220 -11.33 5.52 1.55
CA LEU A 220 -10.42 5.22 0.46
C LEU A 220 -9.08 5.87 0.77
N LEU A 221 -8.07 5.03 1.00
CA LEU A 221 -6.75 5.45 1.49
C LEU A 221 -5.90 6.00 0.34
N ALA A 222 -5.60 5.14 -0.63
CA ALA A 222 -4.76 5.45 -1.77
C ALA A 222 -5.08 4.53 -2.95
N THR A 223 -4.52 4.88 -4.10
CA THR A 223 -4.36 3.99 -5.26
C THR A 223 -2.89 3.64 -5.48
N ALA A 224 -2.60 2.59 -6.24
CA ALA A 224 -1.25 2.18 -6.63
C ALA A 224 -1.24 1.63 -8.06
N GLY A 225 -0.07 1.67 -8.69
CA GLY A 225 0.16 1.26 -10.07
C GLY A 225 0.02 2.40 -11.08
N GLY A 226 -0.05 3.65 -10.61
CA GLY A 226 -0.04 4.82 -11.48
C GLY A 226 1.37 5.09 -12.03
N PRO A 227 1.52 5.88 -13.11
CA PRO A 227 2.82 6.15 -13.72
C PRO A 227 3.80 6.95 -12.83
N ALA A 228 3.32 7.61 -11.78
CA ALA A 228 4.13 8.37 -10.85
C ALA A 228 3.43 8.51 -9.49
N ILE A 229 4.22 8.64 -8.43
CA ILE A 229 3.72 8.96 -7.09
C ILE A 229 2.98 10.30 -7.12
N ARG A 230 1.80 10.38 -6.49
CA ARG A 230 0.99 11.59 -6.45
C ARG A 230 0.41 11.84 -5.06
N GLY A 231 0.64 13.04 -4.53
CA GLY A 231 -0.03 13.50 -3.32
C GLY A 231 -1.52 13.77 -3.57
N GLY A 232 -2.37 13.32 -2.66
CA GLY A 232 -3.82 13.55 -2.67
C GLY A 232 -4.34 13.71 -1.25
N HIS A 233 -5.40 12.99 -0.90
CA HIS A 233 -5.99 12.90 0.43
C HIS A 233 -6.65 11.52 0.61
N ILE A 234 -6.94 11.16 1.86
CA ILE A 234 -7.84 10.06 2.20
C ILE A 234 -9.28 10.55 2.05
N ILE A 235 -10.13 9.75 1.40
CA ILE A 235 -11.50 10.12 1.09
C ILE A 235 -12.46 9.28 1.91
N ASN A 236 -13.29 9.92 2.74
CA ASN A 236 -14.45 9.24 3.31
C ASN A 236 -15.54 9.08 2.23
N LEU A 237 -15.91 7.83 1.93
CA LEU A 237 -16.86 7.50 0.86
C LEU A 237 -18.32 7.48 1.34
N ASN A 238 -18.58 7.45 2.66
CA ASN A 238 -19.92 7.27 3.25
C ASN A 238 -20.73 6.10 2.66
N SER A 239 -20.03 5.12 2.08
CA SER A 239 -20.54 3.95 1.37
C SER A 239 -19.46 2.86 1.42
N THR A 240 -19.79 1.60 1.21
CA THR A 240 -18.80 0.54 1.01
C THR A 240 -18.37 0.37 -0.44
N GLN A 241 -19.08 0.97 -1.39
CA GLN A 241 -18.71 0.90 -2.80
C GLN A 241 -17.67 1.97 -3.15
N LEU A 242 -16.66 1.56 -3.93
CA LEU A 242 -15.72 2.50 -4.53
C LEU A 242 -16.45 3.46 -5.48
N PRO A 243 -15.93 4.69 -5.66
CA PRO A 243 -16.46 5.61 -6.65
C PRO A 243 -16.51 4.97 -8.05
N ALA A 244 -17.53 5.31 -8.84
CA ALA A 244 -17.52 4.94 -10.26
C ALA A 244 -16.22 5.42 -10.92
N GLN A 245 -15.69 4.65 -11.87
CA GLN A 245 -14.40 4.96 -12.50
C GLN A 245 -14.37 6.40 -13.06
N ASN A 246 -15.43 6.84 -13.74
CA ASN A 246 -15.53 8.22 -14.26
C ASN A 246 -15.79 9.33 -13.21
N SER A 247 -15.70 9.03 -11.92
CA SER A 247 -15.91 9.99 -10.84
C SER A 247 -14.73 10.96 -10.71
N THR A 248 -15.02 12.24 -10.47
CA THR A 248 -13.98 13.25 -10.19
C THR A 248 -13.30 13.03 -8.84
N VAL A 249 -13.85 12.18 -7.95
CA VAL A 249 -13.29 11.87 -6.64
C VAL A 249 -11.86 11.33 -6.74
N TRP A 250 -11.55 10.53 -7.78
CA TRP A 250 -10.23 9.94 -7.97
C TRP A 250 -9.11 10.97 -8.11
N ALA A 251 -9.40 12.18 -8.59
CA ALA A 251 -8.43 13.27 -8.69
C ALA A 251 -7.92 13.73 -7.32
N HIS A 252 -8.69 13.51 -6.25
CA HIS A 252 -8.34 13.87 -4.88
C HIS A 252 -7.65 12.74 -4.11
N VAL A 253 -7.67 11.51 -4.63
CA VAL A 253 -7.07 10.34 -3.97
C VAL A 253 -5.56 10.33 -4.23
N SER A 254 -4.79 9.98 -3.21
CA SER A 254 -3.33 9.82 -3.33
C SER A 254 -2.98 8.58 -4.15
N ASP A 255 -1.86 8.64 -4.88
CA ASP A 255 -1.33 7.48 -5.62
C ASP A 255 0.08 7.14 -5.13
N LEU A 256 0.31 5.86 -4.83
CA LEU A 256 1.59 5.31 -4.37
C LEU A 256 2.62 5.17 -5.51
N GLY A 257 2.22 5.45 -6.76
CA GLY A 257 3.06 5.36 -7.93
C GLY A 257 3.14 3.96 -8.53
N PRO A 258 4.16 3.72 -9.40
CA PRO A 258 4.29 2.45 -10.11
C PRO A 258 4.51 1.29 -9.15
N MET A 259 3.81 0.18 -9.36
CA MET A 259 4.07 -1.04 -8.62
C MET A 259 5.20 -1.79 -9.29
N THR A 260 6.23 -2.11 -8.51
CA THR A 260 7.44 -2.75 -9.01
C THR A 260 7.33 -4.25 -8.84
N GLU A 261 7.81 -4.99 -9.84
CA GLU A 261 7.93 -6.44 -9.75
C GLU A 261 8.89 -6.85 -8.61
N ILE A 262 8.48 -7.80 -7.77
CA ILE A 262 9.25 -8.21 -6.57
C ILE A 262 10.61 -8.81 -6.92
N SER A 263 10.74 -9.38 -8.12
CA SER A 263 11.98 -9.88 -8.69
C SER A 263 11.83 -10.02 -10.20
N PRO A 264 12.91 -9.87 -10.99
CA PRO A 264 12.83 -9.97 -12.45
C PRO A 264 12.15 -11.26 -12.94
N GLY A 265 11.04 -11.12 -13.68
CA GLY A 265 10.32 -12.24 -14.29
C GLY A 265 9.41 -13.05 -13.36
N ALA A 266 9.11 -12.56 -12.15
CA ALA A 266 8.15 -13.20 -11.25
C ALA A 266 6.68 -13.00 -11.66
N GLY A 267 6.36 -11.92 -12.37
CA GLY A 267 4.99 -11.50 -12.68
C GLY A 267 4.17 -11.04 -11.48
N ILE A 268 4.83 -10.82 -10.34
CA ILE A 268 4.19 -10.36 -9.10
C ILE A 268 4.69 -8.95 -8.80
N PHE A 269 3.77 -8.00 -8.72
CA PHE A 269 4.01 -6.59 -8.46
C PHE A 269 3.56 -6.24 -7.06
N GLN A 270 4.35 -5.48 -6.32
CA GLN A 270 4.04 -5.12 -4.93
C GLN A 270 3.83 -3.62 -4.76
N ALA A 271 2.84 -3.28 -3.92
CA ALA A 271 2.61 -1.94 -3.39
C ALA A 271 2.65 -2.01 -1.87
N ASP A 272 3.38 -1.07 -1.26
CA ASP A 272 3.53 -0.97 0.19
C ASP A 272 2.74 0.24 0.69
N LEU A 273 1.81 0.00 1.61
CA LEU A 273 0.96 1.03 2.21
C LEU A 273 1.10 1.00 3.73
N PRO A 274 1.74 2.01 4.34
CA PRO A 274 1.69 2.16 5.79
C PRO A 274 0.30 2.64 6.22
N ILE A 275 -0.23 2.00 7.25
CA ILE A 275 -1.54 2.29 7.86
C ILE A 275 -1.30 2.71 9.30
N GLU A 276 -1.70 3.94 9.61
CA GLU A 276 -1.59 4.55 10.92
C GLU A 276 -2.91 4.42 11.71
N LEU A 277 -2.84 4.76 13.00
CA LEU A 277 -4.00 4.77 13.89
C LEU A 277 -5.20 5.49 13.29
N THR A 278 -4.97 6.57 12.55
CA THR A 278 -6.03 7.46 12.08
C THR A 278 -6.63 7.08 10.73
N ASP A 279 -6.19 5.99 10.10
CA ASP A 279 -6.60 5.60 8.73
C ASP A 279 -7.95 4.90 8.62
N GLY A 280 -8.67 4.68 9.71
CA GLY A 280 -9.96 3.99 9.68
C GLY A 280 -11.17 4.93 9.59
N PRO A 281 -12.37 4.39 9.33
CA PRO A 281 -13.62 5.16 9.34
C PRO A 281 -13.86 5.91 10.66
N ALA A 282 -14.56 7.04 10.57
CA ALA A 282 -14.80 7.87 11.74
C ALA A 282 -15.75 7.22 12.76
N GLY A 283 -15.53 7.48 14.05
CA GLY A 283 -16.45 7.10 15.12
C GLY A 283 -16.23 7.92 16.40
N THR A 284 -17.22 7.90 17.30
CA THR A 284 -17.25 8.70 18.54
C THR A 284 -16.30 8.19 19.63
N ASP A 285 -15.95 6.91 19.56
CA ASP A 285 -14.97 6.23 20.41
C ASP A 285 -13.54 6.28 19.84
N CYS A 286 -13.32 6.93 18.70
CA CYS A 286 -11.96 7.16 18.21
C CYS A 286 -11.27 8.28 19.01
N PRO A 287 -9.98 8.12 19.33
CA PRO A 287 -9.24 9.13 20.07
C PRO A 287 -9.08 10.41 19.24
N ALA A 288 -9.08 11.57 19.90
CA ALA A 288 -8.82 12.84 19.26
C ALA A 288 -7.30 13.03 19.12
N VAL A 289 -6.79 12.96 17.89
CA VAL A 289 -5.37 13.24 17.62
C VAL A 289 -5.14 14.74 17.43
N THR A 290 -4.00 15.23 17.90
CA THR A 290 -3.60 16.64 17.82
C THR A 290 -2.51 16.88 16.79
N ASN A 291 -1.79 15.83 16.41
CA ASN A 291 -0.77 15.83 15.37
C ASN A 291 -1.13 14.81 14.29
N TRP A 292 -1.02 15.22 13.03
CA TRP A 292 -1.40 14.43 11.86
C TRP A 292 -0.19 14.23 10.95
N ASP A 293 0.06 12.99 10.49
CA ASP A 293 1.00 12.80 9.41
C ASP A 293 0.46 13.45 8.13
N GLN A 294 1.34 14.14 7.42
CA GLN A 294 1.04 14.82 6.17
C GLN A 294 1.26 13.92 4.96
N SER A 295 1.45 12.62 5.14
CA SER A 295 1.71 11.69 4.05
C SER A 295 0.97 10.38 4.25
N ILE A 296 0.85 9.60 3.18
CA ILE A 296 0.37 8.22 3.24
C ILE A 296 1.50 7.19 3.11
N ASN A 297 2.73 7.62 2.81
CA ASN A 297 3.91 6.75 2.67
C ASN A 297 5.24 7.52 2.85
N GLY A 298 5.28 8.48 3.78
CA GLY A 298 6.46 9.28 4.15
C GLY A 298 7.02 10.25 3.09
N THR A 299 6.68 10.04 1.81
CA THR A 299 7.39 10.65 0.66
C THR A 299 6.50 11.60 -0.14
N ALA A 300 5.23 11.26 -0.30
CA ALA A 300 4.23 12.11 -0.95
C ALA A 300 3.44 12.89 0.10
N LYS A 301 3.77 14.17 0.27
CA LYS A 301 2.98 15.04 1.14
C LYS A 301 1.63 15.34 0.50
N PHE A 302 0.54 15.21 1.25
CA PHE A 302 -0.76 15.69 0.85
C PHE A 302 -0.67 17.20 0.56
N THR A 303 -1.30 17.67 -0.51
CA THR A 303 -1.01 19.01 -1.02
C THR A 303 -1.50 20.08 -0.04
N THR A 304 -0.64 21.04 0.31
CA THR A 304 -1.00 22.20 1.14
C THR A 304 -1.85 23.24 0.37
N ALA A 305 -2.10 23.00 -0.93
CA ALA A 305 -2.61 23.98 -1.88
C ALA A 305 -4.11 23.89 -2.14
N GLN A 306 -4.77 22.78 -1.79
CA GLN A 306 -6.22 22.72 -1.73
C GLN A 306 -6.64 22.99 -0.30
N THR A 307 -7.07 24.22 -0.04
CA THR A 307 -7.91 24.54 1.12
C THR A 307 -8.95 23.44 1.24
N PRO A 308 -9.02 22.71 2.37
CA PRO A 308 -10.16 21.86 2.68
C PRO A 308 -11.39 22.71 2.47
N ASN A 309 -12.43 22.16 1.86
CA ASN A 309 -13.75 22.77 1.71
C ASN A 309 -14.13 23.67 2.91
N ASN A 310 -13.77 24.95 2.81
CA ASN A 310 -14.08 26.10 3.65
C ASN A 310 -14.57 25.80 5.08
N ASN A 311 -13.64 25.63 6.03
CA ASN A 311 -13.50 26.49 7.22
C ASN A 311 -12.61 25.86 8.31
N ALA A 312 -11.29 25.98 8.16
CA ALA A 312 -10.38 26.12 9.29
C ALA A 312 -9.08 26.75 8.79
N GLY A 313 -8.94 28.07 8.98
CA GLY A 313 -7.69 28.77 8.71
C GLY A 313 -6.64 28.35 9.73
N GLY A 314 -5.69 27.52 9.29
CA GLY A 314 -4.54 27.10 10.08
C GLY A 314 -3.43 26.60 9.17
N THR A 315 -2.17 26.86 9.53
CA THR A 315 -1.00 26.33 8.82
C THR A 315 -1.05 24.79 8.77
N ALA A 316 -0.86 24.24 7.56
CA ALA A 316 -1.24 22.90 7.13
C ALA A 316 -0.52 21.71 7.79
N SER A 317 0.31 21.92 8.83
CA SER A 317 1.18 20.90 9.45
C SER A 317 0.62 20.16 10.66
N SER A 318 -0.62 20.43 11.06
CA SER A 318 -1.24 19.84 12.27
C SER A 318 -2.75 19.63 12.15
N HIS A 319 -3.30 19.63 10.93
CA HIS A 319 -4.75 19.67 10.71
C HIS A 319 -5.23 18.45 9.91
N GLN A 320 -6.35 17.89 10.35
CA GLN A 320 -7.07 16.80 9.69
C GLN A 320 -7.29 17.05 8.18
N GLY A 321 -7.50 18.31 7.77
CA GLY A 321 -7.71 18.70 6.38
C GLY A 321 -6.48 18.56 5.47
N GLY A 322 -5.28 18.33 6.03
CA GLY A 322 -4.13 17.92 5.23
C GLY A 322 -4.26 16.46 4.79
N ARG A 323 -4.67 15.57 5.70
CA ARG A 323 -4.70 14.12 5.50
C ARG A 323 -6.01 13.62 4.88
N PHE A 324 -7.14 14.21 5.27
CA PHE A 324 -8.47 13.85 4.80
C PHE A 324 -9.08 14.96 3.97
N TRP A 325 -9.77 14.58 2.88
CA TRP A 325 -10.49 15.53 2.03
C TRP A 325 -11.70 16.15 2.73
N THR A 326 -12.36 15.36 3.58
CA THR A 326 -13.46 15.79 4.41
C THR A 326 -13.11 15.58 5.88
N PRO A 327 -13.39 16.55 6.76
CA PRO A 327 -13.22 16.33 8.19
C PRO A 327 -14.21 15.27 8.70
N ALA A 328 -13.85 14.63 9.81
CA ALA A 328 -14.74 13.70 10.49
C ALA A 328 -16.02 14.43 10.96
N PRO A 329 -17.16 13.72 11.05
CA PRO A 329 -18.39 14.29 11.61
C PRO A 329 -18.17 14.85 13.02
N SER A 330 -18.89 15.91 13.37
CA SER A 330 -18.80 16.53 14.71
C SER A 330 -18.93 15.50 15.83
N GLY A 331 -17.95 15.47 16.74
CA GLY A 331 -17.91 14.53 17.87
C GLY A 331 -17.36 13.14 17.53
N SER A 332 -16.85 12.93 16.31
CA SER A 332 -16.18 11.70 15.87
C SER A 332 -14.76 12.00 15.38
N ASN A 333 -13.87 11.00 15.47
CA ASN A 333 -12.52 11.07 14.92
C ASN A 333 -12.29 9.87 13.99
N TYR A 334 -11.34 9.97 13.06
CA TYR A 334 -10.90 8.83 12.25
C TYR A 334 -9.97 7.93 13.06
N CYS A 335 -10.23 6.63 13.05
CA CYS A 335 -9.29 5.66 13.58
C CYS A 335 -9.55 4.24 13.06
N VAL A 336 -8.51 3.42 12.96
CA VAL A 336 -8.60 1.97 12.71
C VAL A 336 -8.97 1.27 14.01
N ARG A 337 -9.80 0.23 13.93
CA ARG A 337 -10.26 -0.57 15.09
C ARG A 337 -10.25 -2.05 14.80
N GLN A 338 -10.33 -2.83 15.89
CA GLN A 338 -10.62 -4.25 15.81
C GLN A 338 -11.94 -4.48 15.08
N GLY A 339 -11.91 -5.43 14.14
CA GLY A 339 -13.04 -5.80 13.28
C GLY A 339 -13.19 -4.95 12.02
N ASP A 340 -12.36 -3.92 11.83
CA ASP A 340 -12.30 -3.21 10.54
C ASP A 340 -11.77 -4.14 9.45
N VAL A 341 -12.27 -3.96 8.22
CA VAL A 341 -11.85 -4.76 7.07
C VAL A 341 -11.09 -3.87 6.09
N LEU A 342 -9.83 -4.20 5.86
CA LEU A 342 -9.04 -3.69 4.75
C LEU A 342 -9.39 -4.49 3.49
N THR A 343 -9.81 -3.80 2.45
CA THR A 343 -10.10 -4.36 1.13
C THR A 343 -9.16 -3.73 0.12
N VAL A 344 -8.48 -4.58 -0.64
CA VAL A 344 -7.72 -4.16 -1.82
C VAL A 344 -8.50 -4.58 -3.05
N THR A 345 -8.71 -3.61 -3.95
CA THR A 345 -9.41 -3.81 -5.21
C THR A 345 -8.45 -3.59 -6.36
N TYR A 346 -8.37 -4.56 -7.27
CA TYR A 346 -7.62 -4.46 -8.51
C TYR A 346 -8.60 -4.38 -9.69
N PHE A 347 -8.50 -3.29 -10.45
CA PHE A 347 -9.23 -3.08 -11.70
C PHE A 347 -8.42 -3.66 -12.86
N ASP A 348 -8.64 -4.94 -13.14
CA ASP A 348 -8.07 -5.62 -14.29
C ASP A 348 -8.73 -5.08 -15.57
N THR A 349 -7.91 -4.51 -16.46
CA THR A 349 -8.37 -3.94 -17.72
C THR A 349 -8.61 -4.97 -18.82
N SER A 350 -8.05 -6.18 -18.71
CA SER A 350 -8.19 -7.22 -19.74
C SER A 350 -8.10 -8.63 -19.16
N ASP A 351 -9.25 -9.20 -18.82
CA ASP A 351 -9.33 -10.59 -18.40
C ASP A 351 -9.08 -11.58 -19.54
N ALA A 352 -9.11 -12.89 -19.24
CA ALA A 352 -8.93 -13.96 -20.24
C ALA A 352 -9.93 -13.93 -21.42
N SER A 353 -11.01 -13.15 -21.31
CA SER A 353 -12.03 -12.92 -22.35
C SER A 353 -11.85 -11.57 -23.07
N GLY A 354 -10.87 -10.76 -22.68
CA GLY A 354 -10.61 -9.42 -23.21
C GLY A 354 -11.49 -8.33 -22.61
N GLN A 355 -12.12 -8.58 -21.46
CA GLN A 355 -13.05 -7.67 -20.80
C GLN A 355 -12.48 -7.12 -19.49
N THR A 356 -12.95 -5.96 -19.05
CA THR A 356 -12.55 -5.41 -17.75
C THR A 356 -13.18 -6.20 -16.61
N GLN A 357 -12.39 -6.60 -15.62
CA GLN A 357 -12.86 -7.29 -14.42
C GLN A 357 -12.36 -6.56 -13.16
N THR A 358 -13.06 -6.75 -12.05
CA THR A 358 -12.61 -6.24 -10.75
C THR A 358 -12.38 -7.42 -9.81
N VAL A 359 -11.16 -7.54 -9.31
CA VAL A 359 -10.74 -8.58 -8.38
C VAL A 359 -10.48 -7.94 -7.02
N THR A 360 -10.85 -8.62 -5.95
CA THR A 360 -10.70 -8.08 -4.58
C THR A 360 -10.07 -9.12 -3.66
N ASP A 361 -9.36 -8.62 -2.66
CA ASP A 361 -8.89 -9.39 -1.52
C ASP A 361 -9.09 -8.58 -0.25
N SER A 362 -9.27 -9.25 0.89
CA SER A 362 -9.58 -8.57 2.14
C SER A 362 -8.87 -9.19 3.33
N ALA A 363 -8.52 -8.34 4.30
CA ALA A 363 -7.97 -8.71 5.59
C ALA A 363 -8.67 -7.95 6.71
N THR A 364 -8.64 -8.49 7.93
CA THR A 364 -9.23 -7.84 9.10
C THR A 364 -8.16 -7.24 10.00
N PHE A 365 -8.47 -6.14 10.65
CA PHE A 365 -7.68 -5.66 11.79
C PHE A 365 -8.18 -6.34 13.06
N ASP A 366 -7.28 -6.92 13.83
CA ASP A 366 -7.61 -7.64 15.06
C ASP A 366 -6.62 -7.30 16.18
N LEU A 367 -7.13 -7.26 17.41
CA LEU A 367 -6.32 -7.11 18.62
C LEU A 367 -6.27 -8.46 19.30
N ARG A 368 -5.06 -8.91 19.64
CA ARG A 368 -4.84 -10.25 20.19
C ARG A 368 -4.11 -10.16 21.52
N ASN A 369 -4.33 -11.18 22.34
CA ASN A 369 -3.65 -11.25 23.63
C ASN A 369 -2.22 -11.76 23.44
N GLY A 370 -1.26 -11.06 24.02
CA GLY A 370 0.09 -11.55 24.20
C GLY A 370 0.21 -12.64 25.27
N VAL A 371 1.30 -13.39 25.20
CA VAL A 371 1.69 -14.41 26.19
C VAL A 371 3.17 -14.25 26.52
N LEU A 372 3.50 -14.19 27.81
CA LEU A 372 4.87 -14.19 28.31
C LEU A 372 5.18 -15.54 28.96
N GLN A 373 6.27 -16.19 28.53
CA GLN A 373 6.65 -17.52 28.99
C GLN A 373 8.14 -17.58 29.35
N SER A 374 8.43 -18.13 30.52
CA SER A 374 9.78 -18.58 30.86
C SER A 374 10.00 -20.01 30.36
N ASP A 375 11.25 -20.36 30.01
CA ASP A 375 11.56 -21.71 29.55
C ASP A 375 11.52 -22.76 30.68
N LYS A 376 11.69 -22.32 31.92
CA LYS A 376 11.64 -23.17 33.12
C LYS A 376 10.76 -22.57 34.21
N SER A 377 10.23 -23.45 35.05
CA SER A 377 9.55 -23.10 36.31
C SER A 377 10.51 -22.95 37.49
N VAL A 378 11.74 -23.45 37.38
CA VAL A 378 12.78 -23.38 38.42
C VAL A 378 14.14 -23.14 37.77
N TYR A 379 14.87 -22.16 38.29
CA TYR A 379 16.26 -21.88 37.91
C TYR A 379 17.18 -22.22 39.08
N ILE A 380 18.37 -22.74 38.75
CA ILE A 380 19.47 -22.90 39.70
C ILE A 380 20.52 -21.82 39.42
N ILE A 381 21.27 -21.45 40.46
CA ILE A 381 22.30 -20.41 40.38
C ILE A 381 23.26 -20.73 39.22
N GLY A 382 23.51 -19.74 38.36
CA GLY A 382 24.39 -19.86 37.19
C GLY A 382 23.74 -20.45 35.92
N SER A 383 22.43 -20.72 35.92
CA SER A 383 21.71 -21.11 34.71
C SER A 383 21.16 -19.89 33.96
N ASP A 384 21.17 -19.98 32.63
CA ASP A 384 20.53 -18.99 31.78
C ASP A 384 18.99 -19.12 31.83
N MET A 385 18.33 -17.97 31.85
CA MET A 385 16.88 -17.84 31.70
C MET A 385 16.56 -17.42 30.27
N ILE A 386 15.61 -18.13 29.64
CA ILE A 386 15.07 -17.74 28.34
C ILE A 386 13.64 -17.25 28.56
N LEU A 387 13.39 -16.03 28.13
CA LEU A 387 12.07 -15.39 28.18
C LEU A 387 11.53 -15.25 26.75
N THR A 388 10.32 -15.76 26.52
CA THR A 388 9.64 -15.68 25.23
C THR A 388 8.40 -14.81 25.39
N LEU A 389 8.34 -13.71 24.64
CA LEU A 389 7.14 -12.89 24.48
C LEU A 389 6.53 -13.23 23.12
N VAL A 390 5.30 -13.74 23.13
CA VAL A 390 4.48 -13.89 21.93
C VAL A 390 3.47 -12.77 21.96
N GLU A 391 3.72 -11.69 21.21
CA GLU A 391 2.82 -10.53 21.12
C GLU A 391 2.44 -10.29 19.65
N PRO A 392 1.30 -10.83 19.19
CA PRO A 392 0.91 -10.71 17.79
C PRO A 392 0.62 -9.26 17.35
N ASP A 393 0.36 -8.36 18.29
CA ASP A 393 0.03 -6.96 18.00
C ASP A 393 1.27 -6.11 17.61
N PHE A 394 2.48 -6.62 17.86
CA PHE A 394 3.74 -5.99 17.47
C PHE A 394 4.31 -6.46 16.13
N ASN A 395 3.61 -7.38 15.44
CA ASN A 395 3.97 -7.85 14.10
C ASN A 395 3.45 -6.87 13.03
N LEU A 396 4.09 -5.70 12.94
CA LEU A 396 3.66 -4.54 12.16
C LEU A 396 3.95 -4.69 10.65
N ASP A 397 4.94 -5.50 10.26
CA ASP A 397 5.40 -5.75 8.90
C ASP A 397 5.60 -7.28 8.72
N SER A 398 5.22 -7.88 7.59
CA SER A 398 5.47 -9.31 7.35
C SER A 398 6.87 -9.64 6.85
N GLN A 399 7.56 -8.64 6.28
CA GLN A 399 8.79 -8.82 5.52
C GLN A 399 10.04 -8.50 6.34
N THR A 400 9.88 -7.83 7.47
CA THR A 400 10.99 -7.46 8.35
C THR A 400 10.79 -8.00 9.76
N ALA A 401 11.88 -8.10 10.52
CA ALA A 401 11.83 -8.48 11.92
C ALA A 401 11.82 -7.21 12.78
N GLU A 402 10.80 -7.06 13.63
CA GLU A 402 10.68 -5.94 14.54
C GLU A 402 11.44 -6.13 15.84
N THR A 403 11.88 -5.03 16.43
CA THR A 403 12.50 -5.01 17.76
C THR A 403 11.65 -4.18 18.69
N VAL A 404 11.34 -4.74 19.86
CA VAL A 404 10.55 -4.07 20.90
C VAL A 404 11.41 -3.85 22.14
N PRO A 405 11.20 -2.74 22.88
CA PRO A 405 12.05 -2.41 24.02
C PRO A 405 11.78 -3.36 25.19
N LEU A 406 12.83 -3.71 25.94
CA LEU A 406 12.74 -4.55 27.12
C LEU A 406 11.94 -3.89 28.28
N ASP A 407 11.73 -2.58 28.16
CA ASP A 407 10.82 -1.77 28.97
C ASP A 407 9.37 -2.27 28.95
N LEU A 408 8.95 -3.06 27.96
CA LEU A 408 7.63 -3.69 27.95
C LEU A 408 7.42 -4.69 29.09
N ILE A 409 8.49 -5.22 29.66
CA ILE A 409 8.43 -6.32 30.64
C ILE A 409 8.75 -5.77 32.03
N GLU A 410 7.78 -5.92 32.93
CA GLU A 410 7.96 -5.70 34.36
C GLU A 410 8.64 -6.93 34.99
N TRP A 411 9.71 -6.66 35.73
CA TRP A 411 10.34 -7.59 36.66
C TRP A 411 9.77 -7.39 38.06
N ASP A 412 9.36 -8.49 38.70
CA ASP A 412 8.89 -8.49 40.08
C ASP A 412 9.64 -9.56 40.89
N SER A 413 10.28 -9.12 41.97
CA SER A 413 11.05 -9.96 42.89
C SER A 413 10.92 -9.43 44.32
N HIS A 414 11.39 -10.23 45.29
CA HIS A 414 11.33 -9.82 46.70
C HIS A 414 12.12 -8.53 47.01
N ALA A 415 13.14 -8.21 46.20
CA ALA A 415 14.04 -7.07 46.42
C ALA A 415 13.74 -5.88 45.50
N TYR A 416 13.14 -6.13 44.33
CA TYR A 416 12.92 -5.11 43.32
C TYR A 416 11.69 -5.40 42.48
N LYS A 417 10.92 -4.34 42.22
CA LYS A 417 9.84 -4.31 41.24
C LYS A 417 10.08 -3.12 40.31
N GLY A 418 10.14 -3.38 39.02
CA GLY A 418 10.37 -2.37 37.98
C GLY A 418 10.70 -3.01 36.64
N THR A 419 11.02 -2.24 35.62
CA THR A 419 11.15 -2.82 34.27
C THR A 419 12.52 -3.38 33.98
N MET A 420 12.61 -4.24 32.97
CA MET A 420 13.87 -4.86 32.59
C MET A 420 14.73 -3.98 31.67
N GLY A 421 14.17 -2.90 31.10
CA GLY A 421 14.85 -2.02 30.16
C GLY A 421 15.46 -0.75 30.79
N PRO A 422 16.05 0.14 29.96
CA PRO A 422 16.75 1.34 30.41
C PRO A 422 15.90 2.37 31.15
N LEU A 423 14.58 2.27 31.08
CA LEU A 423 13.65 3.17 31.77
C LEU A 423 13.42 2.74 33.23
N ALA A 424 13.99 1.61 33.67
CA ALA A 424 14.12 1.28 35.08
C ALA A 424 14.96 2.38 35.78
N ASP A 425 14.50 2.90 36.92
CA ASP A 425 15.19 3.95 37.69
C ASP A 425 16.70 3.73 37.73
N LYS A 426 17.52 4.75 37.49
CA LYS A 426 19.00 4.63 37.34
C LYS A 426 19.75 3.93 38.48
N ALA A 427 19.10 3.67 39.62
CA ALA A 427 19.62 2.80 40.68
C ALA A 427 19.57 1.29 40.34
N ALA A 428 18.70 0.89 39.40
CA ALA A 428 18.45 -0.47 38.92
C ALA A 428 19.26 -0.86 37.66
N ALA A 429 20.06 0.06 37.11
CA ALA A 429 21.04 -0.26 36.05
C ALA A 429 22.15 -1.24 36.51
N ARG A 430 22.10 -1.68 37.76
CA ARG A 430 22.74 -2.91 38.21
C ARG A 430 21.66 -3.98 38.23
N PHE A 431 21.53 -4.73 37.15
CA PHE A 431 21.06 -6.12 37.18
C PHE A 431 22.09 -6.97 37.97
N ASP A 432 22.58 -6.48 39.11
CA ASP A 432 23.14 -7.31 40.15
C ASP A 432 21.92 -8.01 40.70
N LEU A 433 21.82 -9.28 40.33
CA LEU A 433 20.91 -10.27 40.87
C LEU A 433 21.04 -10.25 42.41
N CYS A 434 20.44 -9.27 43.10
CA CYS A 434 20.21 -9.30 44.53
C CYS A 434 19.10 -10.31 44.80
N ILE A 435 19.38 -11.56 44.43
CA ILE A 435 18.79 -12.73 45.05
C ILE A 435 19.52 -12.83 46.38
N LEU A 436 18.98 -12.21 47.42
CA LEU A 436 19.35 -12.51 48.80
C LEU A 436 18.32 -13.44 49.41
#